data_AF-A0A538IYU4-F1
#
_entry.id   AF-A0A538IYU4-F1
#
_cell.length_a   1.000
_cell.length_b   1.000
_cell.length_c   1.000
_cell.angle_alpha   90.00
_cell.angle_beta   90.00
_cell.angle_gamma   90.00
#
_symmetry.space_group_name_H-M   'P 1'
#
loop_
_entity.id
_entity.type
_entity.pdbx_description
1 polymer ?
#
loop_
_entity_poly.entity_id
_entity_poly.type
_entity_poly.pdbx_seq_one_letter_code
_entity_poly.pdbx_strand_id
1 'polypeptide(L)' 'MLFRFESDDRTDGVLRAVQEAGDVWMSGTIWDGRRAIRLSVSNWQTEDEEVDLALDAFRTAASQLPAHVPAR' A
#
# COMPACT_ATOMS: atom_id res chain seq x y z
N MET A 1 -0.62 -1.64 -11.65
CA MET A 1 -1.34 -2.72 -10.93
C MET A 1 -2.17 -2.10 -9.81
N LEU A 2 -3.27 -2.75 -9.41
CA LEU A 2 -4.05 -2.37 -8.23
C LEU A 2 -4.00 -3.50 -7.20
N PHE A 3 -3.87 -3.15 -5.93
CA PHE A 3 -3.98 -4.09 -4.81
C PHE A 3 -4.73 -3.44 -3.65
N ARG A 4 -5.19 -4.23 -2.69
CA ARG A 4 -5.89 -3.77 -1.49
C ARG A 4 -5.68 -4.74 -0.34
N PHE A 5 -5.88 -4.27 0.89
CA PHE A 5 -5.94 -5.13 2.07
C PHE A 5 -7.37 -5.64 2.29
N GLU A 6 -7.58 -6.47 3.30
CA GLU A 6 -8.86 -7.14 3.55
C GLU A 6 -10.01 -6.14 3.74
N SER A 7 -9.74 -5.00 4.37
CA SER A 7 -10.69 -3.91 4.59
C SER A 7 -10.23 -2.59 3.98
N ASP A 8 -11.19 -1.71 3.76
CA ASP A 8 -10.94 -0.38 3.21
C ASP A 8 -10.18 0.50 4.23
N ASP A 9 -10.53 0.41 5.52
CA ASP A 9 -9.82 1.08 6.61
C ASP A 9 -8.35 0.64 6.71
N ARG A 10 -8.06 -0.66 6.54
CA ARG A 10 -6.67 -1.14 6.54
C ARG A 10 -5.94 -0.70 5.29
N THR A 11 -6.61 -0.65 4.14
CA THR A 11 -6.03 -0.16 2.90
C THR A 11 -5.59 1.30 3.04
N ASP A 12 -6.48 2.17 3.55
CA ASP A 12 -6.18 3.58 3.79
C ASP A 12 -5.13 3.76 4.90
N GLY A 13 -5.21 2.98 5.98
CA GLY A 13 -4.28 3.03 7.09
C GLY A 13 -2.84 2.67 6.69
N VAL A 14 -2.67 1.55 5.98
CA VAL A 14 -1.34 1.11 5.51
C VAL A 14 -0.78 2.10 4.48
N LEU A 15 -1.60 2.56 3.53
CA LEU A 15 -1.15 3.56 2.56
C LEU A 15 -0.66 4.85 3.24
N ARG A 16 -1.40 5.34 4.25
CA ARG A 16 -1.01 6.52 5.02
C ARG A 16 0.31 6.30 5.74
N ALA A 17 0.50 5.16 6.41
CA ALA A 17 1.74 4.85 7.11
C ALA A 17 2.94 4.77 6.17
N VAL A 18 2.79 4.19 4.97
CA VAL A 18 3.85 4.19 3.94
C VAL A 18 4.19 5.61 3.48
N GLN A 19 3.18 6.45 3.23
CA GLN A 19 3.40 7.84 2.82
C GLN A 19 4.05 8.69 3.93
N GLU A 20 3.73 8.42 5.19
CA GLU A 20 4.33 9.09 6.36
C GLU A 20 5.80 8.67 6.57
N ALA A 21 6.14 7.40 6.29
CA ALA A 21 7.52 6.92 6.35
C ALA A 21 8.41 7.59 5.28
N GLY A 22 7.86 7.82 4.08
CA GLY A 22 8.51 8.61 3.04
C GLY A 22 9.54 7.86 2.19
N ASP A 23 9.73 6.56 2.40
CA ASP A 23 10.65 5.72 1.61
C ASP A 23 10.17 5.52 0.17
N VAL A 24 8.85 5.32 -0.01
CA VAL A 24 8.20 5.14 -1.31
C VAL A 24 6.86 5.87 -1.36
N TRP A 25 6.39 6.17 -2.57
CA TRP A 25 5.11 6.86 -2.76
C TRP A 25 4.18 6.11 -3.72
N MET A 26 2.94 5.88 -3.27
CA MET A 26 1.85 5.35 -4.08
C MET A 26 0.57 6.15 -3.83
N SER A 27 -0.34 6.13 -4.80
CA SER A 27 -1.63 6.81 -4.69
C SER A 27 -2.76 5.83 -4.34
N GLY A 28 -3.69 6.26 -3.48
CA GLY A 28 -4.96 5.58 -3.30
C GLY A 28 -5.90 5.75 -4.50
N THR A 29 -6.85 4.84 -4.65
CA THR A 29 -7.90 4.89 -5.67
C THR A 29 -9.15 4.14 -5.20
N ILE A 30 -10.23 4.23 -5.97
CA ILE A 30 -11.42 3.40 -5.80
C ILE A 30 -11.51 2.49 -7.02
N TRP A 31 -11.57 1.18 -6.79
CA TRP A 31 -11.76 0.20 -7.84
C TRP A 31 -12.75 -0.87 -7.39
N ASP A 32 -13.74 -1.14 -8.24
CA ASP A 32 -14.84 -2.06 -7.93
C ASP A 32 -15.54 -1.73 -6.60
N GLY A 33 -15.91 -0.45 -6.45
CA GLY A 33 -16.64 0.07 -5.29
C GLY A 33 -15.86 0.08 -3.96
N ARG A 34 -14.56 -0.22 -3.95
CA ARG A 34 -13.75 -0.34 -2.73
C ARG A 34 -12.42 0.40 -2.83
N ARG A 35 -11.84 0.74 -1.67
CA ARG A 35 -10.48 1.30 -1.58
C ARG A 35 -9.45 0.34 -2.17
N ALA A 36 -8.53 0.89 -2.94
CA ALA A 36 -7.37 0.19 -3.48
C ALA A 36 -6.15 1.13 -3.56
N ILE A 37 -4.97 0.55 -3.71
CA ILE A 37 -3.69 1.25 -3.90
C ILE A 37 -3.25 1.01 -5.33
N ARG A 38 -2.83 2.09 -6.00
CA ARG A 38 -2.26 2.03 -7.34
C ARG A 38 -0.75 2.00 -7.28
N LEU A 39 -0.18 0.92 -7.80
CA LEU A 39 1.25 0.77 -8.05
C LEU A 39 1.52 0.99 -9.54
N SER A 40 2.39 1.96 -9.83
CA SER A 40 2.85 2.30 -11.17
C SER A 40 4.37 2.38 -11.17
N VAL A 41 5.03 1.60 -12.02
CA VAL A 41 6.44 1.82 -12.34
C VAL A 41 6.48 2.84 -13.47
N SER A 42 7.06 4.02 -13.19
CA SER A 42 7.06 5.15 -14.12
C SER A 42 8.45 5.56 -14.59
N ASN A 43 9.50 5.13 -13.88
CA ASN A 43 10.88 5.36 -14.29
C ASN A 43 11.40 4.12 -15.04
N TRP A 44 12.08 4.34 -16.17
CA TRP A 44 12.70 3.26 -16.96
C TRP A 44 13.96 2.69 -16.30
N GLN A 45 14.51 3.39 -15.30
CA GLN A 45 15.66 2.95 -14.50
C GLN A 45 15.25 2.26 -13.19
N THR A 46 13.98 1.92 -12.99
CA THR A 46 13.58 1.15 -11.80
C THR A 46 14.15 -0.27 -11.89
N GLU A 47 14.93 -0.64 -10.88
CA GLU A 47 15.56 -1.94 -10.71
C GLU A 47 14.87 -2.73 -9.57
N ASP A 48 15.34 -3.95 -9.31
CA ASP A 48 14.72 -4.85 -8.34
C ASP A 48 14.83 -4.30 -6.90
N GLU A 49 15.89 -3.54 -6.61
CA GLU A 49 16.15 -2.91 -5.32
C GLU A 49 15.05 -1.91 -4.94
N GLU A 50 14.54 -1.10 -5.88
CA GLU A 50 13.42 -0.21 -5.59
C GLU A 50 12.10 -0.96 -5.41
N VAL A 51 11.94 -2.11 -6.07
CA VAL A 51 10.79 -2.99 -5.86
C VAL A 51 10.84 -3.61 -4.47
N ASP A 52 12.01 -4.08 -4.03
CA ASP A 52 12.21 -4.62 -2.69
C ASP A 52 11.98 -3.55 -1.62
N LEU A 53 12.48 -2.33 -1.82
CA LEU A 53 12.21 -1.20 -0.93
C LEU A 53 10.70 -0.94 -0.79
N ALA A 54 9.96 -0.95 -1.90
CA ALA A 54 8.51 -0.80 -1.88
C ALA A 54 7.82 -1.94 -1.11
N LEU A 55 8.23 -3.19 -1.34
CA LEU A 55 7.67 -4.34 -0.64
C LEU A 55 7.93 -4.27 0.87
N ASP A 56 9.14 -3.90 1.29
CA ASP A 56 9.52 -3.79 2.69
C ASP A 56 8.81 -2.64 3.40
N ALA A 57 8.61 -1.50 2.72
CA ALA A 57 7.80 -0.41 3.25
C ALA A 57 6.37 -0.87 3.55
N PHE A 58 5.73 -1.58 2.61
CA PHE A 58 4.38 -2.10 2.81
C PHE A 58 4.31 -3.22 3.85
N ARG A 59 5.30 -4.13 3.90
CA ARG A 59 5.37 -5.18 4.94
C ARG A 59 5.49 -4.57 6.33
N THR A 60 6.37 -3.58 6.48
CA THR A 60 6.60 -2.87 7.74
C THR A 60 5.32 -2.17 8.19
N ALA A 61 4.72 -1.34 7.33
CA ALA A 61 3.48 -0.64 7.64
C ALA A 61 2.32 -1.59 7.98
N ALA A 62 2.17 -2.69 7.22
CA ALA A 62 1.11 -3.68 7.44
C ALA A 62 1.30 -4.51 8.73
N SER A 63 2.54 -4.65 9.21
CA SER A 63 2.86 -5.35 10.47
C SER A 63 2.55 -4.51 11.72
N GLN A 64 2.61 -3.19 11.58
CA GLN A 64 2.36 -2.24 12.68
C GLN A 64 0.87 -1.92 12.84
N LEU A 65 0.08 -2.10 11.78
CA LEU A 65 -1.35 -1.85 11.78
C LEU A 65 -2.13 -3.16 11.87
N PRO A 66 -3.02 -3.29 12.86
CA PRO A 66 -3.79 -4.51 13.04
C PRO A 66 -4.69 -4.78 11.83
N ALA A 67 -4.88 -6.07 11.54
CA ALA A 67 -5.93 -6.49 10.64
C ALA A 67 -7.28 -6.06 11.20
N HIS A 68 -8.10 -5.35 10.41
CA HIS A 68 -9.45 -5.03 10.86
C HIS A 68 -10.31 -6.28 10.70
N VAL A 69 -10.72 -6.88 11.81
CA VAL A 69 -11.73 -7.93 11.81
C VAL A 69 -13.08 -7.26 11.60
N PRO A 70 -13.82 -7.56 10.51
CA PRO A 70 -15.13 -6.95 10.30
C PRO A 70 -16.05 -7.28 11.49
N ALA A 71 -16.72 -6.25 12.01
CA ALA A 71 -17.79 -6.44 12.97
C ALA A 71 -18.89 -7.31 12.31
N ARG A 72 -19.33 -8.31 13.07
CA ARG A 72 -20.24 -9.37 12.63
C ARG A 72 -21.65 -8.87 12.35
#